data_AF-A0A6J6H4N3-F1
#
_entry.id   AF-A0A6J6H4N3-F1
#
_cell.length_a   1.000
_cell.length_b   1.000
_cell.length_c   1.000
_cell.angle_alpha   90.00
_cell.angle_beta   90.00
_cell.angle_gamma   90.00
#
_symmetry.space_group_name_H-M   'P 1'
#
loop_
_entity.id
_entity.type
_entity.pdbx_description
1 polymer ?
#
loop_
_entity_poly.entity_id
_entity_poly.type
_entity_poly.pdbx_seq_one_letter_code
_entity_poly.pdbx_strand_id
1 'polypeptide(L)'
;MSDTVINRPIKIKAHNTVKGKGLTIERIYTTEGVHPYDEVKWERRDVVQANWKTGETVFEQHGVEYPDFWSVNASTIVTTKYFRGAVGAENREWSLKQVIDRVVLTYTKAGKEFGYFATDNDATIFEHELTHMLMHQIFSFNSPVWFNVGTQ
;
A
#
# COMPACT_ATOMS: atom_id res chain seq x y z
N MET A 1 -31.09 -24.45 10.75
CA MET A 1 -30.08 -25.44 10.32
C MET A 1 -29.72 -25.05 8.88
N SER A 2 -28.80 -24.13 8.68
CA SER A 2 -27.34 -24.34 8.61
C SER A 2 -26.98 -25.58 7.81
N ASP A 3 -26.69 -25.37 6.52
CA ASP A 3 -25.72 -26.19 5.81
C ASP A 3 -24.91 -25.31 4.85
N THR A 4 -23.84 -24.78 5.44
CA THR A 4 -22.48 -24.89 4.91
C THR A 4 -22.23 -24.26 3.54
N VAL A 5 -21.82 -22.98 3.58
CA VAL A 5 -20.97 -22.38 2.54
C VAL A 5 -19.67 -23.20 2.51
N ILE A 6 -19.60 -24.12 1.54
CA ILE A 6 -18.48 -25.01 1.32
C ILE A 6 -17.26 -24.15 0.98
N ASN A 7 -16.31 -24.15 1.90
CA ASN A 7 -14.93 -23.76 1.73
C ASN A 7 -14.31 -24.66 0.65
N ARG A 8 -14.53 -24.33 -0.63
CA ARG A 8 -13.95 -25.05 -1.76
C ARG A 8 -12.56 -24.46 -1.96
N PRO A 9 -11.46 -25.24 -1.83
CA PRO A 9 -10.16 -24.75 -2.20
C PRO A 9 -10.21 -24.49 -3.70
N ILE A 10 -10.33 -23.22 -4.08
CA ILE A 10 -10.14 -22.83 -5.47
C ILE A 10 -8.66 -23.09 -5.73
N LYS A 11 -8.34 -24.26 -6.25
CA LYS A 11 -7.12 -24.43 -7.04
C LYS A 11 -7.31 -23.54 -8.25
N ILE A 12 -6.96 -22.26 -8.10
CA ILE A 12 -6.72 -21.38 -9.22
C ILE A 12 -5.58 -22.07 -9.94
N LYS A 13 -5.90 -22.85 -10.97
CA LYS A 13 -4.93 -23.16 -12.01
C LYS A 13 -4.69 -21.79 -12.63
N ALA A 14 -3.70 -21.06 -12.11
CA ALA A 14 -3.15 -19.92 -12.80
C ALA A 14 -2.96 -20.40 -14.23
N HIS A 15 -3.63 -19.78 -15.20
CA HIS A 15 -3.35 -20.09 -16.59
C HIS A 15 -1.86 -19.91 -16.73
N ASN A 16 -1.14 -21.02 -16.94
CA ASN A 16 0.30 -21.09 -17.03
C ASN A 16 0.80 -19.96 -17.95
N THR A 17 1.19 -18.83 -17.37
CA THR A 17 2.09 -17.85 -17.96
C THR A 17 3.51 -18.41 -18.01
N VAL A 18 3.76 -19.54 -17.33
CA VAL A 18 5.01 -20.32 -17.37
C VAL A 18 5.44 -20.74 -18.79
N LYS A 19 4.57 -20.61 -19.81
CA LYS A 19 4.94 -20.88 -21.22
C LYS A 19 5.30 -19.63 -22.04
N GLY A 20 5.17 -18.41 -21.50
CA GLY A 20 5.58 -17.17 -22.17
C GLY A 20 6.88 -16.61 -21.60
N LYS A 21 7.61 -15.79 -22.37
CA LYS A 21 8.60 -14.87 -21.78
C LYS A 21 7.80 -13.96 -20.84
N GLY A 22 8.23 -13.82 -19.58
CA GLY A 22 7.55 -12.95 -18.61
C GLY A 22 7.45 -11.49 -19.10
N LEU A 23 6.76 -10.65 -18.34
CA LEU A 23 6.64 -9.23 -18.64
C LEU A 23 7.99 -8.54 -18.43
N THR A 24 8.44 -7.81 -19.44
CA THR A 24 9.49 -6.79 -19.32
C THR A 24 8.85 -5.47 -18.93
N ILE A 25 9.38 -4.79 -17.92
CA ILE A 25 8.82 -3.55 -17.40
C ILE A 25 9.74 -2.39 -17.73
N GLU A 26 9.20 -1.38 -18.40
CA GLU A 26 9.90 -0.13 -18.67
C GLU A 26 9.85 0.78 -17.45
N ARG A 27 10.98 1.42 -17.13
CA ARG A 27 11.09 2.43 -16.08
C ARG A 27 10.66 3.79 -16.64
N ILE A 28 9.71 4.47 -15.99
CA ILE A 28 9.09 5.71 -16.49
C ILE A 28 9.34 6.86 -15.52
N TYR A 29 8.97 6.70 -14.25
CA TYR A 29 9.03 7.79 -13.26
C TYR A 29 10.25 7.71 -12.33
N THR A 30 10.81 6.51 -12.16
CA THR A 30 11.81 6.25 -11.11
C THR A 30 13.23 6.24 -11.65
N THR A 31 14.21 6.33 -10.74
CA THR A 31 15.64 6.24 -11.07
C THR A 31 16.18 4.85 -10.75
N GLU A 32 17.02 4.28 -11.64
CA GLU A 32 17.69 3.00 -11.36
C GLU A 32 18.61 3.12 -10.14
N GLY A 33 18.56 2.13 -9.25
CA GLY A 33 19.36 2.09 -8.02
C GLY A 33 18.86 2.99 -6.89
N VAL A 34 17.79 3.76 -7.09
CA VAL A 34 17.20 4.63 -6.07
C VAL A 34 15.78 4.15 -5.75
N HIS A 35 15.46 3.99 -4.47
CA HIS A 35 14.10 3.68 -4.06
C HIS A 35 13.25 4.96 -4.07
N PRO A 36 11.99 4.95 -4.54
CA PRO A 36 11.17 6.16 -4.64
C PRO A 36 11.01 6.93 -3.32
N TYR A 37 11.03 6.23 -2.18
CA TYR A 37 10.97 6.87 -0.86
C TYR A 37 12.19 7.74 -0.56
N ASP A 38 13.33 7.51 -1.19
CA ASP A 38 14.56 8.27 -0.97
C ASP A 38 14.62 9.55 -1.83
N GLU A 39 13.70 9.71 -2.79
CA GLU A 39 13.62 10.87 -3.69
C GLU A 39 12.79 12.02 -3.10
N VAL A 40 12.11 11.81 -1.97
CA VAL A 40 11.20 12.80 -1.37
C VAL A 40 11.52 13.10 0.09
N LYS A 41 11.13 14.29 0.53
CA LYS A 41 11.25 14.68 1.93
C LYS A 41 10.06 14.16 2.73
N TRP A 42 10.36 13.49 3.83
CA TRP A 42 9.37 12.99 4.78
C TRP A 42 9.30 13.88 6.01
N GLU A 43 8.10 14.07 6.53
CA GLU A 43 7.88 14.83 7.75
C GLU A 43 6.91 14.13 8.70
N ARG A 44 7.05 14.47 9.98
CA ARG A 44 6.19 14.00 11.06
C ARG A 44 5.14 15.05 11.35
N ARG A 45 3.90 14.60 11.49
CA ARG A 45 2.78 15.45 11.90
C ARG A 45 1.83 14.68 12.80
N ASP A 46 1.06 15.42 13.58
CA ASP A 46 0.02 14.84 14.43
C ASP A 46 -1.33 14.96 13.73
N VAL A 47 -2.10 13.87 13.77
CA VAL A 47 -3.48 13.85 13.28
C VAL A 47 -4.39 13.88 14.49
N VAL A 48 -5.08 15.01 14.68
CA VAL A 48 -6.08 15.19 15.74
C VAL A 48 -7.39 15.57 15.08
N GLN A 49 -8.44 14.80 15.36
CA GLN A 49 -9.79 15.06 14.89
C GLN A 49 -10.70 15.33 16.08
N ALA A 50 -11.26 16.53 16.13
CA ALA A 50 -12.21 16.94 17.15
C ALA A 50 -13.66 16.90 16.64
N ASN A 51 -14.59 16.71 17.56
CA ASN A 51 -16.01 16.87 17.32
C ASN A 51 -16.31 18.36 17.11
N TRP A 52 -16.83 18.72 15.94
CA TRP A 52 -17.09 20.12 15.59
C TRP A 52 -18.13 20.81 16.48
N LYS A 53 -19.02 20.05 17.16
CA LYS A 53 -20.03 20.61 18.07
C LYS A 53 -19.51 20.78 19.48
N THR A 54 -18.75 19.81 19.98
CA THR A 54 -18.35 19.75 21.40
C THR A 54 -16.90 20.15 21.64
N GLY A 55 -16.06 20.18 20.59
CA GLY A 55 -14.61 20.38 20.70
C GLY A 55 -13.84 19.17 21.23
N GLU A 56 -14.52 18.08 21.58
CA GLU A 56 -13.92 16.87 22.13
C GLU A 56 -13.08 16.12 21.09
N THR A 57 -11.89 15.63 21.48
CA THR A 57 -11.06 14.80 20.61
C THR A 57 -11.74 13.45 20.35
N VAL A 58 -12.07 13.18 19.08
CA VAL A 58 -12.68 11.92 18.61
C VAL A 58 -11.61 10.92 18.16
N PHE A 59 -10.48 11.41 17.66
CA PHE A 59 -9.35 10.59 17.25
C PHE A 59 -8.07 11.40 17.39
N GLU A 60 -7.00 10.76 17.84
CA GLU A 60 -5.65 11.31 17.74
C GLU A 60 -4.63 10.22 17.43
N GLN A 61 -3.64 10.57 16.61
CA GLN A 61 -2.44 9.78 16.40
C GLN A 61 -1.27 10.71 16.13
N HIS A 62 -0.26 10.66 17.01
CA HIS A 62 0.91 11.52 16.94
C HIS A 62 2.03 10.92 16.09
N GLY A 63 2.86 11.80 15.53
CA GLY A 63 4.09 11.40 14.84
C GLY A 63 3.86 10.57 13.59
N VAL A 64 2.73 10.73 12.90
CA VAL A 64 2.50 10.06 11.62
C VAL A 64 3.40 10.64 10.55
N GLU A 65 3.86 9.80 9.62
CA GLU A 65 4.87 10.13 8.64
C GLU A 65 4.29 10.15 7.22
N TYR A 66 4.47 11.29 6.54
CA TYR A 66 4.01 11.53 5.18
C TYR A 66 5.04 12.35 4.40
N PRO A 67 5.02 12.31 3.06
CA PRO A 67 5.77 13.28 2.26
C PRO A 67 5.30 14.71 2.54
N ASP A 68 6.21 15.68 2.49
CA ASP A 68 5.91 17.08 2.80
C ASP A 68 4.85 17.71 1.85
N PHE A 69 4.74 17.21 0.63
CA PHE A 69 3.72 17.63 -0.34
C PHE A 69 2.32 17.04 -0.09
N TRP A 70 2.16 16.07 0.82
CA TRP A 70 0.83 15.56 1.17
C TRP A 70 0.06 16.58 2.00
N SER A 71 -1.17 16.90 1.58
CA SER A 71 -2.03 17.82 2.34
C SER A 71 -2.37 17.27 3.74
N VAL A 72 -2.63 18.17 4.68
CA VAL A 72 -3.12 17.81 6.03
C VAL A 72 -4.40 16.96 5.93
N ASN A 73 -5.34 17.35 5.05
CA ASN A 73 -6.59 16.61 4.88
C ASN A 73 -6.38 15.19 4.35
N ALA A 74 -5.51 15.00 3.36
CA ALA A 74 -5.19 13.68 2.83
C ALA A 74 -4.53 12.80 3.90
N SER A 75 -3.58 13.36 4.64
CA SER A 75 -2.88 12.67 5.73
C SER A 75 -3.88 12.23 6.82
N THR A 76 -4.79 13.12 7.23
CA THR A 76 -5.85 12.81 8.20
C THR A 76 -6.78 11.69 7.71
N ILE A 77 -7.23 11.72 6.45
CA ILE A 77 -8.09 10.67 5.88
C ILE A 77 -7.35 9.33 5.86
N VAL A 78 -6.10 9.30 5.40
CA VAL A 78 -5.31 8.06 5.34
C VAL A 78 -5.05 7.51 6.73
N THR A 79 -4.65 8.34 7.67
CA THR A 79 -4.39 7.92 9.06
C THR A 79 -5.66 7.37 9.71
N THR A 80 -6.80 8.07 9.60
CA THR A 80 -8.03 7.67 10.31
C THR A 80 -8.73 6.47 9.68
N LYS A 81 -8.59 6.26 8.37
CA LYS A 81 -9.31 5.21 7.64
C LYS A 81 -8.45 4.03 7.25
N TYR A 82 -7.23 4.27 6.77
CA TYR A 82 -6.47 3.27 6.02
C TYR A 82 -5.30 2.66 6.77
N PHE A 83 -4.74 3.39 7.73
CA PHE A 83 -3.75 2.80 8.64
C PHE A 83 -4.39 1.62 9.38
N ARG A 84 -3.62 0.56 9.59
CA ARG A 84 -4.02 -0.65 10.32
C ARG A 84 -3.43 -0.71 11.73
N GLY A 85 -4.04 -1.53 12.58
CA GLY A 85 -3.75 -1.63 14.01
C GLY A 85 -4.66 -0.72 14.83
N ALA A 86 -4.93 -1.11 16.09
CA ALA A 86 -5.71 -0.30 17.01
C ALA A 86 -4.93 0.94 17.43
N VAL A 87 -5.61 2.06 17.70
CA VAL A 87 -4.95 3.28 18.21
C VAL A 87 -4.27 2.97 19.53
N GLY A 88 -3.01 3.37 19.68
CA GLY A 88 -2.17 3.10 20.85
C GLY A 88 -1.53 1.70 20.88
N ALA A 89 -1.85 0.80 19.95
CA ALA A 89 -1.17 -0.48 19.85
C ALA A 89 0.22 -0.32 19.19
N GLU A 90 1.20 -1.13 19.62
CA GLU A 90 2.56 -1.09 19.08
C GLU A 90 2.62 -1.40 17.57
N ASN A 91 1.71 -2.23 17.09
CA ASN A 91 1.62 -2.64 15.68
C ASN A 91 0.80 -1.67 14.82
N ARG A 92 0.44 -0.49 15.34
CA ARG A 92 -0.27 0.54 14.59
C ARG A 92 0.62 1.10 13.49
N GLU A 93 0.14 1.08 12.25
CA GLU A 93 0.78 1.77 11.15
C GLU A 93 0.85 3.28 11.47
N TRP A 94 2.00 3.88 11.18
CA TRP A 94 2.31 5.28 11.46
C TRP A 94 2.90 6.00 10.26
N SER A 95 3.28 5.31 9.18
CA SER A 95 3.81 5.93 7.95
C SER A 95 2.97 5.56 6.74
N LEU A 96 2.82 6.50 5.80
CA LEU A 96 2.28 6.19 4.47
C LEU A 96 3.07 5.06 3.78
N LYS A 97 4.38 4.94 4.05
CA LYS A 97 5.22 3.85 3.52
C LYS A 97 4.62 2.49 3.83
N GLN A 98 4.20 2.27 5.07
CA GLN A 98 3.65 0.97 5.50
C GLN A 98 2.35 0.63 4.76
N VAL A 99 1.50 1.63 4.49
CA VAL A 99 0.25 1.45 3.74
C VAL A 99 0.54 1.10 2.28
N ILE A 100 1.47 1.80 1.64
CA ILE A 100 1.87 1.56 0.25
C ILE A 100 2.55 0.20 0.13
N ASP A 101 3.56 -0.08 0.97
CA ASP A 101 4.34 -1.31 0.96
C ASP A 101 3.45 -2.55 1.11
N ARG A 102 2.44 -2.46 1.98
CA ARG A 102 1.51 -3.57 2.18
C ARG A 102 0.83 -3.99 0.87
N VAL A 103 0.46 -3.03 0.03
CA VAL A 103 -0.15 -3.30 -1.28
C VAL A 103 0.92 -3.69 -2.31
N VAL A 104 1.94 -2.83 -2.48
CA VAL A 104 2.94 -2.98 -3.53
C VAL A 104 3.73 -4.28 -3.35
N LEU A 105 4.27 -4.55 -2.16
CA LEU A 105 5.08 -5.74 -1.92
C LEU A 105 4.26 -7.03 -2.05
N THR A 106 2.97 -6.99 -1.70
CA THR A 106 2.08 -8.15 -1.92
C THR A 106 1.92 -8.45 -3.40
N TYR A 107 1.72 -7.43 -4.24
CA TYR A 107 1.61 -7.60 -5.68
C TYR A 107 2.93 -7.98 -6.34
N THR A 108 4.05 -7.37 -5.95
CA THR A 108 5.38 -7.75 -6.44
C THR A 108 5.70 -9.19 -6.07
N LYS A 109 5.42 -9.60 -4.83
CA LYS A 109 5.61 -10.98 -4.37
C LYS A 109 4.77 -11.95 -5.19
N ALA A 110 3.47 -11.70 -5.35
CA ALA A 110 2.61 -12.55 -6.16
C ALA A 110 3.09 -12.60 -7.63
N GLY A 111 3.49 -11.46 -8.19
CA GLY A 111 4.06 -11.38 -9.53
C GLY A 111 5.29 -12.28 -9.71
N LYS A 112 6.20 -12.29 -8.73
CA LYS A 112 7.36 -13.20 -8.70
C LYS A 112 6.93 -14.66 -8.55
N GLU A 113 6.07 -14.98 -7.56
CA GLU A 113 5.62 -16.35 -7.26
C GLU A 113 4.89 -17.01 -8.43
N PHE A 114 4.12 -16.24 -9.19
CA PHE A 114 3.37 -16.74 -10.35
C PHE A 114 4.11 -16.55 -11.70
N GLY A 115 5.37 -16.10 -11.68
CA GLY A 115 6.21 -15.99 -12.88
C GLY A 115 5.72 -14.93 -13.89
N TYR A 116 5.18 -13.81 -13.40
CA TYR A 116 4.73 -12.71 -14.26
C TYR A 116 5.88 -11.88 -14.83
N PHE A 117 7.03 -11.80 -14.16
CA PHE A 117 8.16 -10.97 -14.58
C PHE A 117 9.18 -11.77 -15.39
N ALA A 118 9.78 -11.15 -16.42
CA ALA A 118 10.82 -11.79 -17.22
C ALA A 118 12.14 -11.94 -16.44
N THR A 119 12.46 -10.95 -15.60
CA THR A 119 13.66 -10.91 -14.75
C THR A 119 13.33 -10.37 -13.35
N ASP A 120 14.25 -10.55 -12.41
CA ASP A 120 14.13 -9.93 -11.09
C ASP A 120 14.17 -8.39 -11.17
N ASN A 121 14.89 -7.84 -12.15
CA ASN A 121 14.95 -6.41 -12.38
C ASN A 121 13.59 -5.86 -12.82
N ASP A 122 12.84 -6.59 -13.65
CA ASP A 122 11.48 -6.20 -14.04
C ASP A 122 10.54 -6.12 -12.83
N ALA A 123 10.69 -7.04 -11.88
CA ALA A 123 9.93 -7.03 -10.64
C ALA A 123 10.29 -5.82 -9.76
N THR A 124 11.59 -5.45 -9.70
CA THR A 124 12.05 -4.26 -8.99
C THR A 124 11.56 -2.98 -9.66
N ILE A 125 11.58 -2.89 -10.99
CA ILE A 125 11.02 -1.74 -11.71
C ILE A 125 9.52 -1.62 -11.42
N PHE A 126 8.78 -2.73 -11.48
CA PHE A 126 7.36 -2.74 -11.15
C PHE A 126 7.08 -2.24 -9.73
N GLU A 127 7.84 -2.73 -8.75
CA GLU A 127 7.75 -2.28 -7.35
C GLU A 127 7.99 -0.78 -7.22
N HIS A 128 9.08 -0.27 -7.80
CA HIS A 128 9.45 1.14 -7.71
C HIS A 128 8.43 2.04 -8.42
N GLU A 129 8.02 1.71 -9.64
CA GLU A 129 7.05 2.49 -10.40
C GLU A 129 5.70 2.53 -9.68
N LEU A 130 5.23 1.40 -9.14
CA LEU A 130 3.96 1.35 -8.42
C LEU A 130 4.01 2.17 -7.12
N THR A 131 5.11 2.06 -6.35
CA THR A 131 5.35 2.88 -5.17
C THR A 131 5.37 4.36 -5.51
N HIS A 132 6.11 4.77 -6.54
CA HIS A 132 6.19 6.16 -6.98
C HIS A 132 4.81 6.70 -7.34
N MET A 133 4.06 5.98 -8.18
CA MET A 133 2.77 6.43 -8.65
C MET A 133 1.74 6.56 -7.53
N LEU A 134 1.75 5.67 -6.54
CA LEU A 134 0.87 5.73 -5.37
C LEU A 134 1.25 6.89 -4.44
N MET A 135 2.55 7.07 -4.18
CA MET A 135 3.05 8.13 -3.31
C MET A 135 2.77 9.53 -3.88
N HIS A 136 2.95 9.70 -5.20
CA HIS A 136 2.70 10.95 -5.93
C HIS A 136 1.25 11.10 -6.41
N GLN A 137 0.36 10.18 -6.01
CA GLN A 137 -1.08 10.23 -6.33
C GLN A 137 -1.39 10.27 -7.84
N ILE A 138 -0.54 9.65 -8.67
CA ILE A 138 -0.72 9.51 -10.13
C ILE A 138 -1.91 8.57 -10.43
N PHE A 139 -2.05 7.51 -9.63
CA PHE A 139 -3.26 6.70 -9.56
C PHE A 139 -3.53 6.28 -8.10
N SER A 140 -4.68 5.66 -7.86
CA SER A 140 -4.95 4.98 -6.59
C SER A 140 -5.84 3.77 -6.81
N PHE A 141 -5.67 2.74 -5.99
CA PHE A 141 -6.60 1.63 -5.95
C PHE A 141 -7.92 2.02 -5.28
N ASN A 142 -8.96 1.22 -5.53
CA ASN A 142 -10.21 1.36 -4.79
C ASN A 142 -10.01 0.99 -3.30
N SER A 143 -10.92 1.46 -2.43
CA SER A 143 -10.78 1.25 -0.98
C SER A 143 -10.66 -0.22 -0.55
N PRO A 144 -11.38 -1.21 -1.14
CA PRO A 144 -11.21 -2.62 -0.78
C PRO A 144 -9.78 -3.15 -0.92
N VAL A 145 -9.02 -2.68 -1.92
CA VAL A 145 -7.61 -3.07 -2.07
C VAL A 145 -6.79 -2.54 -0.90
N TRP A 146 -6.93 -1.24 -0.59
CA TRP A 146 -6.23 -0.62 0.54
C TRP A 146 -6.57 -1.26 1.88
N PHE A 147 -7.81 -1.72 2.06
CA PHE A 147 -8.20 -2.39 3.28
C PHE A 147 -7.66 -3.82 3.38
N ASN A 148 -7.67 -4.60 2.30
CA ASN A 148 -7.54 -6.07 2.43
C ASN A 148 -6.25 -6.66 1.89
N VAL A 149 -5.53 -5.97 1.00
CA VAL A 149 -4.28 -6.52 0.44
C VAL A 149 -3.17 -6.45 1.48
N GLY A 150 -2.36 -7.50 1.56
CA GLY A 150 -1.17 -7.57 2.43
C GLY A 150 -1.46 -7.60 3.93
N THR A 151 -2.71 -7.81 4.33
CA THR A 151 -3.09 -7.98 5.75
C THR A 151 -3.05 -9.44 6.15
N GLN A 152 -2.65 -9.72 7.40
CA GLN A 152 -2.67 -11.06 8.01
C GLN A 152 -3.62 -11.09 9.20
#